data_AF-A0A3S1AUR0-F1
#
_entry.id   AF-A0A3S1AUR0-F1
#
_cell.length_a   1.000
_cell.length_b   1.000
_cell.length_c   1.000
_cell.angle_alpha   90.00
_cell.angle_beta   90.00
_cell.angle_gamma   90.00
#
_symmetry.space_group_name_H-M   'P 1'
#
loop_
_entity.id
_entity.type
_entity.pdbx_description
1 polymer ?
#
loop_
_entity_poly.entity_id
_entity_poly.type
_entity_poly.pdbx_seq_one_letter_code
_entity_poly.pdbx_strand_id
1 'polypeptide(L)'
;MKNIIILVGLLQGIISYGTAKITQSEYDVHTDVRLGQRFYSIFLHKDGFGYVVKGIGSYYTEPLRIDSSVSSNIFRVDSIKGLIHILSKLNIDSTIKRPMGTIPRVEIYYKNKKVYDAYRWDQSVWNGLRPIISQLPHGFNPFLVNDNPFE
;
A
#
# COMPACT_ATOMS: atom_id res chain seq x y z
N MET A 1 -9.18 -65.59 1.71
CA MET A 1 -8.36 -64.83 2.67
C MET A 1 -8.38 -63.38 2.25
N LYS A 2 -8.99 -62.49 3.05
CA LYS A 2 -9.14 -61.06 2.76
C LYS A 2 -8.01 -60.30 3.44
N ASN A 3 -7.17 -59.61 2.68
CA ASN A 3 -6.18 -58.68 3.22
C ASN A 3 -6.85 -57.34 3.52
N ILE A 4 -6.82 -56.94 4.78
CA ILE A 4 -7.22 -55.61 5.24
C ILE A 4 -5.97 -54.73 5.15
N ILE A 5 -6.00 -53.72 4.30
CA ILE A 5 -4.99 -52.64 4.28
C ILE A 5 -5.54 -51.50 5.14
N ILE A 6 -4.91 -51.28 6.29
CA ILE A 6 -5.16 -50.11 7.14
C ILE A 6 -4.39 -48.94 6.52
N LEU A 7 -5.10 -48.01 5.88
CA LEU A 7 -4.52 -46.76 5.40
C LEU A 7 -4.45 -45.78 6.58
N VAL A 8 -3.27 -45.63 7.15
CA VAL A 8 -2.98 -44.62 8.19
C VAL A 8 -3.00 -43.25 7.53
N GLY A 9 -3.96 -42.41 7.93
CA GLY A 9 -4.08 -41.03 7.48
C GLY A 9 -2.91 -40.19 7.96
N LEU A 10 -2.05 -39.79 7.03
CA LEU A 10 -1.11 -38.68 7.22
C LEU A 10 -1.83 -37.39 6.82
N LEU A 11 -2.38 -36.68 7.81
CA LEU A 11 -2.70 -35.26 7.71
C LEU A 11 -1.39 -34.49 7.52
N GLN A 12 -0.97 -34.33 6.27
CA GLN A 12 -0.04 -33.25 5.92
C GLN A 12 -0.88 -32.02 5.64
N GLY A 13 -0.92 -31.14 6.64
CA GLY A 13 -1.44 -29.79 6.51
C GLY A 13 -0.68 -29.08 5.40
N ILE A 14 -1.32 -28.96 4.24
CA ILE A 14 -0.90 -28.03 3.21
C ILE A 14 -1.24 -26.65 3.78
N ILE A 15 -0.24 -25.98 4.35
CA ILE A 15 -0.28 -24.54 4.57
C ILE A 15 -0.32 -23.94 3.15
N SER A 16 -1.54 -23.72 2.67
CA SER A 16 -1.78 -22.94 1.47
C SER A 16 -1.37 -21.51 1.81
N TYR A 17 -0.12 -21.16 1.54
CA TYR A 17 0.29 -19.77 1.40
C TYR A 17 -0.45 -19.23 0.18
N GLY A 18 -1.68 -18.76 0.41
CA GLY A 18 -2.41 -17.98 -0.54
C GLY A 18 -1.62 -16.70 -0.77
N THR A 19 -0.70 -16.72 -1.73
CA THR A 19 -0.33 -15.49 -2.44
C THR A 19 -1.59 -15.08 -3.17
N ALA A 20 -2.46 -14.32 -2.49
CA ALA A 20 -3.48 -13.55 -3.17
C ALA A 20 -2.71 -12.77 -4.23
N LYS A 21 -2.87 -13.18 -5.48
CA LYS A 21 -2.38 -12.45 -6.63
C LYS A 21 -3.25 -11.22 -6.64
N ILE A 22 -2.84 -10.19 -5.88
CA ILE A 22 -3.51 -8.89 -5.85
C ILE A 22 -3.44 -8.41 -7.30
N THR A 23 -4.51 -8.61 -8.03
CA THR A 23 -4.70 -8.00 -9.34
C THR A 23 -4.88 -6.52 -9.05
N GLN A 24 -3.77 -5.78 -9.18
CA GLN A 24 -3.68 -4.33 -9.02
C GLN A 24 -4.79 -3.58 -9.79
N SER A 25 -5.42 -4.23 -10.78
CA SER A 25 -6.55 -3.75 -11.56
C SER A 25 -7.86 -3.55 -10.79
N GLU A 26 -8.01 -4.06 -9.56
CA GLU A 26 -9.27 -3.91 -8.80
C GLU A 26 -9.34 -2.63 -7.98
N TYR A 27 -8.21 -1.98 -7.69
CA TYR A 27 -8.18 -0.81 -6.80
C TYR A 27 -8.20 0.50 -7.57
N ASP A 28 -9.07 1.42 -7.13
CA ASP A 28 -9.21 2.73 -7.75
C ASP A 28 -8.09 3.68 -7.34
N VAL A 29 -7.59 3.57 -6.10
CA VAL A 29 -6.51 4.41 -5.58
C VAL A 29 -5.40 3.54 -5.03
N HIS A 30 -4.17 3.85 -5.45
CA HIS A 30 -2.95 3.24 -4.93
C HIS A 30 -1.96 4.35 -4.57
N THR A 31 -1.42 4.33 -3.36
CA THR A 31 -0.45 5.34 -2.87
C THR A 31 0.80 4.65 -2.35
N ASP A 32 1.94 4.91 -2.97
CA ASP A 32 3.25 4.50 -2.48
C ASP A 32 3.89 5.65 -1.70
N VAL A 33 4.31 5.40 -0.46
CA VAL A 33 5.12 6.30 0.37
C VAL A 33 6.46 5.62 0.63
N ARG A 34 7.55 6.21 0.15
CA ARG A 34 8.87 5.58 0.09
C ARG A 34 9.93 6.39 0.82
N LEU A 35 10.64 5.74 1.74
CA LEU A 35 11.67 6.34 2.61
C LEU A 35 12.96 5.50 2.54
N GLY A 36 13.95 5.93 1.77
CA GLY A 36 15.16 5.14 1.56
C GLY A 36 14.82 3.83 0.86
N GLN A 37 15.04 2.69 1.54
CA GLN A 37 14.62 1.36 1.09
C GLN A 37 13.31 0.87 1.72
N ARG A 38 12.73 1.64 2.66
CA ARG A 38 11.44 1.31 3.28
C ARG A 38 10.30 1.85 2.45
N PHE A 39 9.17 1.14 2.40
CA PHE A 39 7.99 1.61 1.70
C PHE A 39 6.69 1.25 2.43
N TYR A 40 5.65 2.01 2.11
CA TYR A 40 4.25 1.70 2.37
C TYR A 40 3.49 1.83 1.07
N SER A 41 2.60 0.89 0.78
CA SER A 41 1.68 0.94 -0.34
C SER A 41 0.26 0.80 0.19
N ILE A 42 -0.54 1.85 0.03
CA ILE A 42 -1.94 1.91 0.48
C ILE A 42 -2.82 1.64 -0.74
N PHE A 43 -3.68 0.63 -0.64
CA PHE A 43 -4.62 0.24 -1.69
C PHE A 43 -6.04 0.50 -1.23
N LEU A 44 -6.82 1.26 -2.00
CA LEU A 44 -8.21 1.60 -1.68
C LEU A 44 -9.11 1.34 -2.89
N HIS A 45 -10.23 0.67 -2.63
CA HIS A 45 -11.31 0.42 -3.58
C HIS A 45 -12.33 1.58 -3.54
N LYS A 46 -13.12 1.79 -4.60
CA LYS A 46 -14.14 2.87 -4.66
C LYS A 46 -15.18 2.89 -3.54
N ASP A 47 -15.41 1.76 -2.87
CA ASP A 47 -16.33 1.65 -1.73
C ASP A 47 -15.67 1.98 -0.38
N GLY A 48 -14.38 2.28 -0.39
CA GLY A 48 -13.60 2.70 0.77
C GLY A 48 -12.89 1.55 1.48
N PHE A 49 -13.07 0.29 1.09
CA PHE A 49 -12.28 -0.80 1.65
C PHE A 49 -10.85 -0.78 1.12
N GLY A 50 -9.90 -1.16 1.96
CA GLY A 50 -8.50 -1.16 1.59
C GLY A 50 -7.61 -1.92 2.56
N TYR A 51 -6.33 -1.97 2.21
CA TYR A 51 -5.27 -2.54 3.03
C TYR A 51 -3.96 -1.80 2.75
N VAL A 52 -3.00 -1.97 3.65
CA VAL A 52 -1.66 -1.38 3.53
C VAL A 52 -0.64 -2.50 3.46
N VAL A 53 0.32 -2.37 2.55
CA VAL A 53 1.54 -3.18 2.52
C VAL A 53 2.68 -2.31 3.01
N LYS A 54 3.54 -2.82 3.89
CA LYS A 54 4.80 -2.17 4.24
C LYS A 54 5.95 -3.14 4.06
N GLY A 55 7.16 -2.63 3.80
CA GLY A 55 8.30 -3.52 3.59
C GLY A 55 9.59 -2.84 3.22
N ILE A 56 10.52 -3.66 2.76
CA ILE A 56 11.82 -3.26 2.21
C ILE A 56 11.82 -3.52 0.70
N GLY A 57 12.42 -2.61 -0.05
CA GLY A 57 12.56 -2.71 -1.49
C GLY A 57 13.64 -1.82 -2.07
N SER A 58 13.54 -1.56 -3.37
CA SER A 58 14.46 -0.67 -4.08
C SER A 58 14.47 0.74 -3.50
N TYR A 59 15.61 1.41 -3.66
CA TYR A 59 15.80 2.76 -3.18
C TYR A 59 14.76 3.72 -3.79
N TYR A 60 14.24 4.66 -3.00
CA TYR A 60 13.05 5.47 -3.32
C TYR A 60 13.11 6.24 -4.65
N THR A 61 14.30 6.47 -5.21
CA THR A 61 14.48 7.12 -6.53
C THR A 61 14.34 6.19 -7.72
N GLU A 62 14.33 4.87 -7.51
CA GLU A 62 14.24 3.83 -8.55
C GLU A 62 12.81 3.29 -8.68
N PRO A 63 12.42 2.62 -9.77
CA PRO A 63 11.15 1.88 -9.82
C PRO A 63 11.02 0.91 -8.64
N LEU A 64 9.84 0.86 -8.00
CA LEU A 64 9.63 0.04 -6.81
C LEU A 64 9.78 -1.45 -7.15
N ARG A 65 10.76 -2.10 -6.51
CA ARG A 65 10.93 -3.55 -6.46
C ARG A 65 10.81 -3.96 -5.00
N ILE A 66 9.97 -4.95 -4.71
CA ILE A 66 9.69 -5.40 -3.33
C ILE A 66 10.63 -6.57 -3.01
N ASP A 67 11.41 -6.43 -1.94
CA ASP A 67 12.31 -7.48 -1.45
C ASP A 67 11.68 -8.27 -0.31
N SER A 68 10.99 -7.57 0.61
CA SER A 68 10.18 -8.19 1.67
C SER A 68 8.98 -7.31 2.00
N SER A 69 7.88 -7.92 2.42
CA SER A 69 6.67 -7.18 2.77
C SER A 69 5.78 -7.91 3.76
N VAL A 70 4.95 -7.12 4.44
CA VAL A 70 3.83 -7.58 5.27
C VAL A 70 2.61 -6.74 4.95
N SER A 71 1.43 -7.36 4.95
CA SER A 71 0.15 -6.71 4.70
C SER A 71 -0.62 -6.51 6.01
N SER A 72 -1.35 -5.41 6.10
CA SER A 72 -2.29 -5.14 7.19
C SER A 72 -3.56 -5.98 7.06
N ASN A 73 -4.36 -5.99 8.12
CA ASN A 73 -5.78 -6.33 8.00
C ASN A 73 -6.51 -5.31 7.10
N ILE A 74 -7.66 -5.72 6.55
CA ILE A 74 -8.53 -4.83 5.78
C ILE A 74 -9.11 -3.76 6.71
N PHE A 75 -9.17 -2.52 6.22
CA PHE A 75 -9.80 -1.39 6.89
C PHE A 75 -10.80 -0.71 5.95
N ARG A 76 -11.59 0.22 6.50
CA ARG A 76 -12.58 0.99 5.75
C ARG A 76 -12.30 2.48 5.89
N VAL A 77 -12.41 3.20 4.77
CA VAL A 77 -12.34 4.65 4.66
C VAL A 77 -13.74 5.20 4.43
N ASP A 78 -14.31 5.86 5.43
CA ASP A 78 -15.68 6.40 5.34
C ASP A 78 -15.82 7.52 4.30
N SER A 79 -14.76 8.30 4.10
CA SER A 79 -14.76 9.51 3.25
C SER A 79 -14.08 9.33 1.89
N ILE A 80 -14.09 8.11 1.34
CA ILE A 80 -13.37 7.77 0.10
C ILE A 80 -13.77 8.64 -1.11
N LYS A 81 -15.05 9.04 -1.20
CA LYS A 81 -15.56 9.88 -2.30
C LYS A 81 -14.86 11.24 -2.37
N GLY A 82 -14.54 11.84 -1.22
CA GLY A 82 -13.82 13.11 -1.17
C GLY A 82 -12.39 12.98 -1.70
N LEU A 83 -11.70 11.91 -1.30
CA LEU A 83 -10.36 11.59 -1.82
C LEU A 83 -10.40 11.38 -3.34
N ILE A 84 -11.31 10.53 -3.84
CA ILE A 84 -11.44 10.28 -5.28
C ILE A 84 -11.71 11.57 -6.05
N HIS A 85 -12.57 12.46 -5.52
CA HIS A 85 -12.86 13.74 -6.15
C HIS A 85 -11.60 14.61 -6.29
N ILE A 86 -10.77 14.70 -5.24
CA ILE A 86 -9.51 15.44 -5.28
C ILE A 86 -8.54 14.81 -6.27
N LEU A 87 -8.32 13.49 -6.17
CA LEU A 87 -7.38 12.76 -7.04
C LEU A 87 -7.78 12.85 -8.52
N SER A 88 -9.08 12.87 -8.83
CA SER A 88 -9.58 13.00 -10.21
C SER A 88 -9.25 14.34 -10.87
N LYS A 89 -8.93 15.36 -10.06
CA LYS A 89 -8.54 16.70 -10.53
C LYS A 89 -7.03 16.89 -10.60
N LEU A 90 -6.26 15.99 -10.00
CA LEU A 90 -4.81 16.03 -10.10
C LEU A 90 -4.41 15.60 -11.51
N ASN A 91 -3.61 16.45 -12.16
CA ASN A 91 -2.77 16.02 -13.25
C ASN A 91 -1.36 15.85 -12.71
N ILE A 92 -0.56 14.99 -13.37
CA ILE A 92 0.84 14.78 -13.00
C ILE A 92 1.53 16.15 -12.97
N ASP A 93 1.81 16.67 -11.79
CA ASP A 93 2.76 17.76 -11.62
C ASP A 93 4.14 17.12 -11.58
N SER A 94 4.82 17.15 -12.73
CA SER A 94 6.12 16.53 -12.93
C SER A 94 7.27 17.41 -12.43
N THR A 95 7.04 18.32 -11.49
CA THR A 95 8.11 19.14 -10.90
C THR A 95 8.95 18.31 -9.91
N ILE A 96 9.57 17.25 -10.44
CA ILE A 96 10.59 16.44 -9.82
C ILE A 96 11.82 17.32 -9.64
N LYS A 97 11.90 18.03 -8.51
CA LYS A 97 13.19 18.43 -7.97
C LYS A 97 13.63 17.30 -7.06
N ARG A 98 14.57 16.46 -7.54
CA ARG A 98 15.21 15.44 -6.70
C ARG A 98 15.76 16.14 -5.46
N PRO A 99 15.23 15.86 -4.26
CA PRO A 99 15.78 16.46 -3.06
C PRO A 99 17.16 15.87 -2.77
N MET A 100 18.04 16.68 -2.20
CA MET A 100 19.19 16.17 -1.45
C MET A 100 18.69 15.76 -0.06
N GLY A 101 18.85 14.49 0.32
CA GLY A 101 18.51 13.97 1.65
C GLY A 101 17.40 12.90 1.69
N THR A 102 17.09 12.39 2.89
CA THR A 102 16.14 11.29 3.18
C THR A 102 14.67 11.75 3.19
N ILE A 103 14.25 12.52 2.20
CA ILE A 103 12.87 13.00 2.12
C ILE A 103 11.99 11.91 1.50
N PRO A 104 10.81 11.60 2.07
CA PRO A 104 9.90 10.62 1.49
C PRO A 104 9.50 11.01 0.06
N ARG A 105 9.46 10.01 -0.83
CA ARG A 105 8.79 10.12 -2.13
C ARG A 105 7.40 9.53 -2.04
N VAL A 106 6.45 10.21 -2.63
CA VAL A 106 5.05 9.82 -2.65
C VAL A 106 4.62 9.70 -4.09
N GLU A 107 4.04 8.56 -4.43
CA GLU A 107 3.46 8.29 -5.74
C GLU A 107 1.99 7.95 -5.53
N ILE A 108 1.07 8.64 -6.20
CA ILE A 108 -0.37 8.33 -6.16
C ILE A 108 -0.82 7.96 -7.56
N TYR A 109 -1.52 6.84 -7.62
CA TYR A 109 -2.14 6.30 -8.80
C TYR A 109 -3.65 6.31 -8.60
N TYR A 110 -4.37 6.79 -9.61
CA TYR A 110 -5.82 6.71 -9.69
C TYR A 110 -6.18 5.97 -10.98
N LYS A 111 -6.93 4.86 -10.86
CA LYS A 111 -7.27 3.95 -11.97
C LYS A 111 -6.03 3.53 -12.77
N ASN A 112 -4.99 3.07 -12.07
CA ASN A 112 -3.69 2.67 -12.62
C ASN A 112 -2.90 3.75 -13.36
N LYS A 113 -3.39 4.99 -13.41
CA LYS A 113 -2.65 6.14 -13.93
C LYS A 113 -1.98 6.86 -12.79
N LYS A 114 -0.66 7.07 -12.86
CA LYS A 114 0.02 7.95 -11.92
C LYS A 114 -0.54 9.37 -12.08
N VAL A 115 -1.03 9.96 -11.00
CA VAL A 115 -1.59 11.32 -10.96
C VAL A 115 -0.78 12.26 -10.07
N TYR A 116 0.13 11.70 -9.27
CA TYR A 116 1.01 12.45 -8.38
C TYR A 116 2.34 11.71 -8.19
N ASP A 117 3.46 12.43 -8.24
CA ASP A 117 4.81 11.91 -7.97
C ASP A 117 5.66 13.05 -7.42
N ALA A 118 5.88 13.07 -6.11
CA ALA A 118 6.57 14.18 -5.47
C ALA A 118 7.42 13.70 -4.29
N TYR A 119 8.46 14.48 -4.00
CA TYR A 119 9.30 14.29 -2.82
C TYR A 119 8.86 15.17 -1.65
N ARG A 120 7.75 15.89 -1.77
CA ARG A 120 7.14 16.72 -0.74
C ARG A 120 5.64 16.74 -0.97
N TRP A 121 4.87 16.70 0.12
CA TRP A 121 3.42 16.81 0.06
C TRP A 121 3.02 18.19 -0.46
N ASP A 122 2.25 18.20 -1.54
CA ASP A 122 1.46 19.37 -1.91
C ASP A 122 0.33 19.53 -0.87
N GLN A 123 0.04 20.77 -0.49
CA GLN A 123 -0.97 21.05 0.53
C GLN A 123 -2.35 20.50 0.14
N SER A 124 -2.69 20.53 -1.15
CA SER A 124 -3.98 20.03 -1.66
C SER A 124 -4.06 18.51 -1.57
N VAL A 125 -2.96 17.83 -1.89
CA VAL A 125 -2.84 16.37 -1.75
C VAL A 125 -2.90 15.96 -0.29
N TRP A 126 -2.19 16.67 0.59
CA TRP A 126 -2.24 16.44 2.03
C TRP A 126 -3.65 16.61 2.58
N ASN A 127 -4.36 17.67 2.18
CA ASN A 127 -5.73 17.91 2.61
C ASN A 127 -6.69 16.78 2.17
N GLY A 128 -6.43 16.16 1.01
CA GLY A 128 -7.22 15.02 0.54
C GLY A 128 -6.93 13.71 1.27
N LEU A 129 -5.69 13.47 1.69
CA LEU A 129 -5.29 12.27 2.42
C LEU A 129 -5.54 12.37 3.92
N ARG A 130 -5.58 13.58 4.49
CA ARG A 130 -5.80 13.80 5.92
C ARG A 130 -6.97 12.98 6.52
N PRO A 131 -8.15 12.87 5.87
CA PRO A 131 -9.25 12.07 6.40
C PRO A 131 -8.97 10.57 6.49
N ILE A 132 -8.03 10.04 5.70
CA ILE A 132 -7.70 8.60 5.70
C ILE A 132 -6.66 8.25 6.78
N ILE A 133 -5.86 9.22 7.24
CA ILE A 133 -4.75 8.99 8.16
C ILE A 133 -5.22 8.30 9.45
N SER A 134 -6.32 8.76 10.06
CA SER A 134 -6.82 8.18 11.31
C SER A 134 -7.49 6.81 11.12
N GLN A 135 -7.69 6.36 9.88
CA GLN A 135 -8.37 5.12 9.55
C GLN A 135 -7.37 4.03 9.12
N LEU A 136 -6.09 4.37 8.96
CA LEU A 136 -5.06 3.39 8.68
C LEU A 136 -4.81 2.50 9.90
N PRO A 137 -4.57 1.19 9.69
CA PRO A 137 -4.23 0.27 10.76
C PRO A 137 -2.96 0.69 11.51
N HIS A 138 -2.96 0.46 12.84
CA HIS A 138 -1.77 0.66 13.68
C HIS A 138 -0.61 -0.22 13.19
N GLY A 139 0.59 0.35 13.20
CA GLY A 139 1.81 -0.24 12.67
C GLY A 139 1.89 -0.23 11.13
N PHE A 140 0.98 0.47 10.44
CA PHE A 140 0.95 0.58 8.98
C PHE A 140 0.72 2.02 8.49
N ASN A 141 0.76 3.01 9.38
CA ASN A 141 0.51 4.40 9.04
C ASN A 141 1.82 5.14 8.71
N PRO A 142 2.09 5.50 7.44
CA PRO A 142 3.31 6.23 7.08
C PRO A 142 3.29 7.70 7.53
N PHE A 143 2.18 8.19 8.08
CA PHE A 143 1.97 9.60 8.39
C PHE A 143 2.09 9.93 9.88
N LEU A 144 2.13 8.92 10.75
CA LEU A 144 2.20 9.10 12.20
C LEU A 144 3.59 8.71 12.71
N VAL A 145 4.32 9.67 13.26
CA VAL A 145 5.69 9.49 13.79
C VAL A 145 5.75 8.39 14.86
N ASN A 146 4.70 8.28 15.68
CA ASN A 146 4.65 7.32 16.79
C ASN A 146 4.16 5.93 16.36
N ASP A 147 3.72 5.78 15.11
CA ASP A 147 3.24 4.51 14.60
C ASP A 147 4.39 3.71 13.99
N ASN A 148 5.56 3.67 14.65
CA ASN A 148 6.86 3.34 14.04
C ASN A 148 6.97 1.87 13.58
N PRO A 149 6.76 1.55 12.28
CA PRO A 149 6.48 0.19 11.80
C PRO A 149 7.69 -0.69 11.53
N PHE A 150 8.87 -0.09 11.56
CA PHE A 150 10.15 -0.64 11.11
C PHE A 150 11.23 -0.54 12.18
N GLU A 151 10.84 -0.19 13.41
CA GLU A 151 11.64 -0.35 14.62
C GLU A 151 11.25 -1.65 15.33
#